data_AF-A0A3D3KYY4-F1
#
_entry.id   AF-A0A3D3KYY4-F1
#
_cell.length_a   1.000
_cell.length_b   1.000
_cell.length_c   1.000
_cell.angle_alpha   90.00
_cell.angle_beta   90.00
_cell.angle_gamma   90.00
#
_symmetry.space_group_name_H-M   'P 1'
#
loop_
_entity.id
_entity.type
_entity.pdbx_description
1 polymer ?
#
loop_
_entity_poly.entity_id
_entity_poly.type
_entity_poly.pdbx_seq_one_letter_code
_entity_poly.pdbx_strand_id
1 'polypeptide(L)'
;MSDTPELVIANGTVVNSFGRRHAHIVVREGRIDQLVDAAGPVPAATRVIDAAGRLVIPGGVDGHCHVAQVTGRFRTLDDYRTTSTAALWGGTTTIIDFGIPRDARETPLAAILHKKELARESRCDVALHGSVVSWDETVPWQLEQLAAEGVRSVKMYTTNRGSTMADGDTILKVMREMVRLDGLTYIHAEHDSIIADCTQQHADDGRIGIEHLHRTRPELAEEVSVKETLAMAEYTGAPVYFVHQSTPGAVDLVTAARSRGQEAYSETCPHY
;
A
#
# COMPACT_ATOMS: atom_id res chain seq x y z
N MET A 1 -35.75 -17.67 -3.92
CA MET A 1 -34.29 -17.59 -4.16
C MET A 1 -33.81 -19.02 -4.34
N SER A 2 -33.00 -19.30 -5.36
CA SER A 2 -32.49 -20.66 -5.60
C SER A 2 -31.58 -21.06 -4.45
N ASP A 3 -31.82 -22.21 -3.85
CA ASP A 3 -30.96 -22.79 -2.80
C ASP A 3 -29.65 -23.38 -3.38
N THR A 4 -29.50 -23.35 -4.71
CA THR A 4 -28.32 -23.84 -5.42
C THR A 4 -27.19 -22.82 -5.34
N PRO A 5 -25.97 -23.19 -4.89
CA PRO A 5 -24.80 -22.33 -4.92
C PRO A 5 -24.52 -21.73 -6.31
N GLU A 6 -23.92 -20.55 -6.36
CA GLU A 6 -23.56 -19.92 -7.64
C GLU A 6 -22.32 -20.57 -8.26
N LEU A 7 -21.33 -20.89 -7.43
CA LEU A 7 -20.03 -21.41 -7.87
C LEU A 7 -19.52 -22.45 -6.88
N VAL A 8 -19.00 -23.55 -7.42
CA VAL A 8 -18.14 -24.49 -6.69
C VAL A 8 -16.78 -24.56 -7.38
N ILE A 9 -15.71 -24.36 -6.61
CA ILE A 9 -14.34 -24.68 -7.04
C ILE A 9 -14.02 -26.07 -6.48
N ALA A 10 -14.04 -27.09 -7.34
CA ALA A 10 -13.96 -28.49 -6.97
C ALA A 10 -12.50 -29.00 -6.94
N ASN A 11 -12.22 -30.01 -6.10
CA ASN A 11 -10.96 -30.76 -6.08
C ASN A 11 -9.68 -29.90 -5.88
N GLY A 12 -9.82 -28.75 -5.22
CA GLY A 12 -8.72 -27.81 -5.03
C GLY A 12 -7.84 -28.18 -3.83
N THR A 13 -6.55 -27.87 -3.91
CA THR A 13 -5.72 -27.74 -2.70
C THR A 13 -5.85 -26.31 -2.19
N VAL A 14 -6.71 -26.09 -1.21
CA VAL A 14 -6.93 -24.79 -0.59
C VAL A 14 -5.77 -24.45 0.32
N VAL A 15 -5.14 -23.30 0.13
CA VAL A 15 -3.96 -22.84 0.88
C VAL A 15 -4.22 -21.47 1.48
N ASN A 16 -3.96 -21.31 2.77
CA ASN A 16 -4.00 -20.03 3.48
C ASN A 16 -2.82 -19.92 4.46
N SER A 17 -2.78 -18.85 5.25
CA SER A 17 -1.72 -18.60 6.25
C SER A 17 -1.64 -19.65 7.36
N PHE A 18 -2.68 -20.47 7.55
CA PHE A 18 -2.75 -21.49 8.60
C PHE A 18 -2.42 -22.90 8.10
N GLY A 19 -2.36 -23.12 6.78
CA GLY A 19 -1.99 -24.41 6.21
C GLY A 19 -2.65 -24.72 4.87
N ARG A 20 -2.77 -26.01 4.58
CA ARG A 20 -3.34 -26.53 3.33
C ARG A 20 -4.33 -27.65 3.59
N ARG A 21 -5.40 -27.73 2.79
CA ARG A 21 -6.39 -28.83 2.82
C ARG A 21 -6.94 -29.10 1.43
N HIS A 22 -7.25 -30.36 1.13
CA HIS A 22 -7.94 -30.74 -0.09
C HIS A 22 -9.45 -30.54 0.11
N ALA A 23 -10.08 -29.67 -0.68
CA ALA A 23 -11.47 -29.28 -0.45
C ALA A 23 -12.18 -28.77 -1.73
N HIS A 24 -13.50 -28.87 -1.73
CA HIS A 24 -14.38 -28.09 -2.60
C HIS A 24 -14.70 -26.76 -1.90
N ILE A 25 -14.59 -25.64 -2.60
CA ILE A 25 -15.01 -24.32 -2.11
C ILE A 25 -16.41 -24.03 -2.66
N VAL A 26 -17.37 -23.80 -1.77
CA VAL A 26 -18.74 -23.42 -2.14
C VAL A 26 -18.89 -21.91 -1.97
N VAL A 27 -19.35 -21.24 -3.03
CA VAL A 27 -19.55 -19.79 -3.05
C VAL A 27 -21.03 -19.49 -3.24
N ARG A 28 -21.54 -18.52 -2.47
CA ARG A 28 -22.89 -17.98 -2.53
C ARG A 28 -22.84 -16.47 -2.39
N GLU A 29 -23.53 -15.76 -3.28
CA GLU A 29 -23.67 -14.30 -3.21
C GLU A 29 -22.31 -13.57 -3.08
N GLY A 30 -21.30 -14.05 -3.83
CA GLY A 30 -19.94 -13.50 -3.82
C GLY A 30 -19.11 -13.84 -2.57
N ARG A 31 -19.61 -14.70 -1.66
CA ARG A 31 -18.93 -15.07 -0.42
C ARG A 31 -18.63 -16.57 -0.37
N ILE A 32 -17.51 -16.92 0.26
CA ILE A 32 -17.21 -18.31 0.60
C ILE A 32 -18.19 -18.73 1.69
N ASP A 33 -19.10 -19.64 1.35
CA ASP A 33 -20.14 -20.19 2.23
C ASP A 33 -19.57 -21.31 3.10
N GLN A 34 -18.87 -22.26 2.47
CA GLN A 34 -18.27 -23.40 3.16
C GLN A 34 -17.13 -24.02 2.37
N LEU A 35 -16.27 -24.75 3.10
CA LEU A 35 -15.26 -25.63 2.55
C LEU A 35 -15.65 -27.08 2.85
N VAL A 36 -15.94 -27.86 1.80
CA VAL A 36 -16.34 -29.27 1.90
C VAL A 36 -15.13 -30.17 1.64
N ASP A 37 -14.97 -31.26 2.37
CA ASP A 37 -13.89 -32.23 2.12
C ASP A 37 -14.01 -32.79 0.69
N ALA A 38 -12.92 -32.73 -0.07
CA ALA A 38 -12.89 -33.22 -1.45
C ALA A 38 -12.79 -34.75 -1.59
N ALA A 39 -12.70 -35.50 -0.47
CA ALA A 39 -12.99 -36.93 -0.46
C ALA A 39 -14.48 -37.23 -0.70
N GLY A 40 -15.37 -36.26 -0.44
CA GLY A 40 -16.80 -36.33 -0.71
C GLY A 40 -17.17 -35.92 -2.15
N PRO A 41 -18.43 -36.14 -2.54
CA PRO A 41 -18.92 -35.76 -3.87
C PRO A 41 -18.87 -34.24 -4.05
N VAL A 42 -18.66 -33.81 -5.31
CA VAL A 42 -18.70 -32.39 -5.68
C VAL A 42 -20.11 -31.85 -5.43
N PRO A 43 -20.29 -30.80 -4.62
CA PRO A 43 -21.60 -30.18 -4.40
C PRO A 43 -22.20 -29.63 -5.71
N ALA A 44 -23.51 -29.73 -5.87
CA ALA A 44 -24.20 -29.11 -7.00
C ALA A 44 -24.09 -27.58 -6.94
N ALA A 45 -23.89 -26.95 -8.10
CA ALA A 45 -23.83 -25.49 -8.23
C ALA A 45 -24.22 -25.07 -9.65
N THR A 46 -24.52 -23.78 -9.81
CA THR A 46 -24.80 -23.18 -11.12
C THR A 46 -23.58 -23.24 -12.04
N ARG A 47 -22.38 -23.05 -11.48
CA ARG A 47 -21.11 -23.21 -12.16
C ARG A 47 -20.16 -24.05 -11.33
N VAL A 48 -19.46 -24.97 -11.97
CA VAL A 48 -18.39 -25.77 -11.33
C VAL A 48 -17.08 -25.49 -12.07
N ILE A 49 -16.02 -25.21 -11.32
CA ILE A 49 -14.64 -25.10 -11.82
C ILE A 49 -13.85 -26.24 -11.21
N ASP A 50 -13.32 -27.14 -12.03
CA ASP A 50 -12.44 -28.21 -11.55
C ASP A 50 -11.01 -27.69 -11.36
N ALA A 51 -10.53 -27.70 -10.12
CA ALA A 51 -9.22 -27.27 -9.70
C ALA A 51 -8.31 -28.45 -9.32
N ALA A 52 -8.61 -29.67 -9.80
CA ALA A 52 -7.76 -30.84 -9.59
C ALA A 52 -6.29 -30.55 -9.94
N GLY A 53 -5.39 -30.84 -9.02
CA GLY A 53 -3.95 -30.60 -9.18
C GLY A 53 -3.55 -29.12 -9.14
N ARG A 54 -4.46 -28.21 -8.76
CA ARG A 54 -4.19 -26.77 -8.62
C ARG A 54 -4.24 -26.35 -7.15
N LEU A 55 -3.51 -25.27 -6.84
CA LEU A 55 -3.67 -24.54 -5.59
C LEU A 55 -4.81 -23.54 -5.74
N VAL A 56 -5.63 -23.43 -4.70
CA VAL A 56 -6.65 -22.39 -4.58
C VAL A 56 -6.25 -21.50 -3.41
N ILE A 57 -5.79 -20.30 -3.73
CA ILE A 57 -5.28 -19.31 -2.77
C ILE A 57 -6.22 -18.10 -2.72
N PRO A 58 -6.23 -17.33 -1.61
CA PRO A 58 -6.79 -15.99 -1.62
C PRO A 58 -6.19 -15.18 -2.76
N GLY A 59 -7.00 -14.34 -3.41
CA GLY A 59 -6.49 -13.40 -4.39
C GLY A 59 -5.50 -12.44 -3.74
N GLY A 60 -4.48 -12.04 -4.50
CA GLY A 60 -3.47 -11.10 -4.03
C GLY A 60 -4.08 -9.77 -3.61
N VAL A 61 -3.48 -9.14 -2.60
CA VAL A 61 -3.76 -7.76 -2.18
C VAL A 61 -2.48 -6.97 -2.43
N ASP A 62 -2.50 -6.10 -3.42
CA ASP A 62 -1.39 -5.19 -3.70
C ASP A 62 -1.59 -3.90 -2.90
N GLY A 63 -0.81 -3.74 -1.84
CA GLY A 63 -0.88 -2.60 -0.91
C GLY A 63 -0.27 -1.31 -1.45
N HIS A 64 0.36 -1.32 -2.64
CA HIS A 64 1.14 -0.18 -3.10
C HIS A 64 1.02 0.06 -4.60
N CYS A 65 -0.12 0.58 -5.03
CA CYS A 65 -0.34 0.99 -6.41
C CYS A 65 -0.27 2.52 -6.56
N HIS A 66 0.12 2.99 -7.75
CA HIS A 66 -0.01 4.39 -8.16
C HIS A 66 -0.84 4.46 -9.45
N VAL A 67 -2.16 4.56 -9.32
CA VAL A 67 -3.10 4.43 -10.45
C VAL A 67 -3.59 5.79 -10.92
N ALA A 68 -3.55 6.05 -12.23
CA ALA A 68 -3.88 7.36 -12.81
C ALA A 68 -3.17 8.54 -12.10
N GLN A 69 -2.01 8.31 -11.48
CA GLN A 69 -1.34 9.27 -10.62
C GLN A 69 -0.75 10.40 -11.44
N VAL A 70 -0.98 11.64 -11.01
CA VAL A 70 -0.37 12.83 -11.59
C VAL A 70 0.84 13.22 -10.74
N THR A 71 2.01 13.36 -11.38
CA THR A 71 3.25 13.81 -10.74
C THR A 71 3.85 14.92 -11.59
N GLY A 72 3.75 16.16 -11.09
CA GLY A 72 4.07 17.35 -11.87
C GLY A 72 3.22 17.41 -13.14
N ARG A 73 3.87 17.43 -14.30
CA ARG A 73 3.19 17.47 -15.62
C ARG A 73 2.85 16.10 -16.21
N PHE A 74 3.27 15.02 -15.56
CA PHE A 74 3.11 13.66 -16.08
C PHE A 74 1.98 12.95 -15.36
N ARG A 75 1.34 12.02 -16.07
CA ARG A 75 0.34 11.10 -15.52
C ARG A 75 0.78 9.68 -15.83
N THR A 76 0.58 8.75 -14.91
CA THR A 76 0.75 7.32 -15.20
C THR A 76 -0.12 6.92 -16.38
N LEU A 77 0.38 6.04 -17.24
CA LEU A 77 -0.35 5.61 -18.43
C LEU A 77 -1.55 4.72 -18.06
N ASP A 78 -1.43 3.92 -17.01
CA ASP A 78 -2.49 3.04 -16.54
C ASP A 78 -3.53 3.82 -15.72
N ASP A 79 -4.78 3.72 -16.15
CA ASP A 79 -5.97 4.06 -15.37
C ASP A 79 -6.46 2.86 -14.54
N TYR A 80 -7.53 3.06 -13.76
CA TYR A 80 -8.08 2.00 -12.91
C TYR A 80 -8.60 0.81 -13.69
N ARG A 81 -9.14 1.01 -14.90
CA ARG A 81 -9.58 -0.11 -15.75
C ARG A 81 -8.40 -0.97 -16.15
N THR A 82 -7.31 -0.35 -16.61
CA THR A 82 -6.14 -1.02 -17.15
C THR A 82 -5.36 -1.73 -16.04
N THR A 83 -5.06 -1.01 -14.95
CA THR A 83 -4.30 -1.59 -13.83
C THR A 83 -5.08 -2.69 -13.10
N SER A 84 -6.37 -2.52 -12.81
CA SER A 84 -7.17 -3.61 -12.21
C SER A 84 -7.31 -4.83 -13.12
N THR A 85 -7.38 -4.63 -14.44
CA THR A 85 -7.37 -5.73 -15.41
C THR A 85 -6.04 -6.49 -15.35
N ALA A 86 -4.91 -5.78 -15.33
CA ALA A 86 -3.59 -6.38 -15.19
C ALA A 86 -3.43 -7.12 -13.85
N ALA A 87 -3.91 -6.54 -12.75
CA ALA A 87 -3.92 -7.15 -11.42
C ALA A 87 -4.66 -8.50 -11.44
N LEU A 88 -5.88 -8.54 -11.99
CA LEU A 88 -6.67 -9.77 -12.09
C LEU A 88 -6.00 -10.84 -12.96
N TRP A 89 -5.36 -10.45 -14.06
CA TRP A 89 -4.55 -11.38 -14.88
C TRP A 89 -3.36 -11.96 -14.10
N GLY A 90 -2.79 -11.20 -13.17
CA GLY A 90 -1.72 -11.64 -12.27
C GLY A 90 -2.19 -12.40 -11.04
N GLY A 91 -3.50 -12.52 -10.81
CA GLY A 91 -4.08 -13.17 -9.61
C GLY A 91 -4.24 -12.23 -8.40
N THR A 92 -4.02 -10.92 -8.56
CA THR A 92 -4.32 -9.89 -7.57
C THR A 92 -5.77 -9.43 -7.72
N THR A 93 -6.56 -9.50 -6.65
CA THR A 93 -8.00 -9.19 -6.65
C THR A 93 -8.35 -7.92 -5.89
N THR A 94 -7.38 -7.32 -5.21
CA THR A 94 -7.55 -6.05 -4.51
C THR A 94 -6.30 -5.21 -4.69
N ILE A 95 -6.49 -3.93 -5.01
CA ILE A 95 -5.40 -2.95 -5.09
C ILE A 95 -5.65 -1.83 -4.08
N ILE A 96 -4.58 -1.28 -3.52
CA ILE A 96 -4.63 -0.11 -2.65
C ILE A 96 -3.81 1.01 -3.29
N ASP A 97 -4.47 2.12 -3.62
CA ASP A 97 -3.86 3.28 -4.28
C ASP A 97 -3.78 4.49 -3.34
N PHE A 98 -3.00 5.51 -3.71
CA PHE A 98 -2.79 6.68 -2.87
C PHE A 98 -3.56 7.91 -3.38
N GLY A 99 -4.34 8.53 -2.49
CA GLY A 99 -4.90 9.88 -2.66
C GLY A 99 -3.87 10.94 -2.29
N ILE A 100 -2.91 11.19 -3.19
CA ILE A 100 -1.86 12.20 -3.00
C ILE A 100 -2.35 13.53 -3.56
N PRO A 101 -2.37 14.62 -2.77
CA PRO A 101 -2.61 15.97 -3.28
C PRO A 101 -1.73 16.31 -4.49
N ARG A 102 -2.34 16.75 -5.59
CA ARG A 102 -1.65 17.06 -6.85
C ARG A 102 -0.85 18.37 -6.79
N ASP A 103 -1.33 19.32 -6.01
CA ASP A 103 -0.69 20.59 -5.73
C ASP A 103 -1.08 21.11 -4.34
N ALA A 104 -0.47 22.22 -3.90
CA ALA A 104 -0.68 22.80 -2.57
C ALA A 104 -2.11 23.31 -2.30
N ARG A 105 -2.98 23.37 -3.31
CA ARG A 105 -4.40 23.79 -3.15
C ARG A 105 -5.33 22.59 -2.98
N GLU A 106 -4.90 21.41 -3.40
CA GLU A 106 -5.69 20.20 -3.19
C GLU A 106 -5.50 19.70 -1.77
N THR A 107 -6.61 19.44 -1.10
CA THR A 107 -6.57 18.96 0.28
C THR A 107 -6.51 17.42 0.34
N PRO A 108 -6.02 16.81 1.44
CA PRO A 108 -6.04 15.36 1.62
C PRO A 108 -7.40 14.71 1.34
N LEU A 109 -8.49 15.31 1.82
CA LEU A 109 -9.85 14.80 1.58
C LEU A 109 -10.24 14.91 0.09
N ALA A 110 -9.96 16.04 -0.56
CA ALA A 110 -10.28 16.23 -1.97
C ALA A 110 -9.54 15.22 -2.86
N ALA A 111 -8.27 14.94 -2.56
CA ALA A 111 -7.48 13.94 -3.28
C ALA A 111 -8.09 12.53 -3.18
N ILE A 112 -8.58 12.15 -2.00
CA ILE A 112 -9.26 10.85 -1.80
C ILE A 112 -10.58 10.78 -2.54
N LEU A 113 -11.44 11.81 -2.43
CA LEU A 113 -12.71 11.84 -3.15
C LEU A 113 -12.50 11.78 -4.67
N HIS A 114 -11.46 12.45 -5.17
CA HIS A 114 -11.09 12.36 -6.58
C HIS A 114 -10.68 10.94 -6.99
N LYS A 115 -9.81 10.28 -6.21
CA LYS A 115 -9.42 8.89 -6.48
C LYS A 115 -10.58 7.92 -6.39
N LYS A 116 -11.51 8.09 -5.43
CA LYS A 116 -12.73 7.27 -5.32
C LYS A 116 -13.57 7.34 -6.59
N GLU A 117 -13.71 8.52 -7.20
CA GLU A 117 -14.46 8.66 -8.46
C GLU A 117 -13.74 7.95 -9.62
N LEU A 118 -12.42 8.10 -9.74
CA LEU A 118 -11.63 7.38 -10.76
C LEU A 118 -11.68 5.85 -10.58
N ALA A 119 -11.68 5.38 -9.32
CA ALA A 119 -11.70 3.96 -8.97
C ALA A 119 -13.00 3.24 -9.40
N ARG A 120 -14.06 3.96 -9.75
CA ARG A 120 -15.32 3.37 -10.26
C ARG A 120 -15.13 2.61 -11.57
N GLU A 121 -14.05 2.87 -12.30
CA GLU A 121 -13.70 2.13 -13.51
C GLU A 121 -12.96 0.82 -13.24
N SER A 122 -12.58 0.55 -11.98
CA SER A 122 -11.88 -0.67 -11.58
C SER A 122 -12.70 -1.93 -11.86
N ARG A 123 -11.98 -3.02 -12.16
CA ARG A 123 -12.52 -4.37 -12.35
C ARG A 123 -12.34 -5.25 -11.11
N CYS A 124 -11.56 -4.81 -10.14
CA CYS A 124 -11.32 -5.48 -8.87
C CYS A 124 -11.61 -4.53 -7.70
N ASP A 125 -11.57 -5.06 -6.47
CA ASP A 125 -11.78 -4.23 -5.28
C ASP A 125 -10.64 -3.22 -5.12
N VAL A 126 -10.98 -2.03 -4.61
CA VAL A 126 -10.05 -0.91 -4.42
C VAL A 126 -10.19 -0.35 -3.02
N ALA A 127 -9.06 -0.18 -2.33
CA ALA A 127 -8.95 0.66 -1.14
C ALA A 127 -8.02 1.84 -1.41
N LEU A 128 -7.98 2.82 -0.50
CA LEU A 128 -7.14 4.00 -0.64
C LEU A 128 -6.37 4.32 0.63
N HIS A 129 -5.16 4.82 0.44
CA HIS A 129 -4.35 5.51 1.44
C HIS A 129 -4.46 7.03 1.25
N GLY A 130 -4.72 7.77 2.32
CA GLY A 130 -4.63 9.23 2.32
C GLY A 130 -3.19 9.71 2.22
N SER A 131 -2.97 11.00 1.99
CA SER A 131 -1.64 11.60 2.09
C SER A 131 -1.71 13.03 2.60
N VAL A 132 -0.74 13.40 3.44
CA VAL A 132 -0.58 14.76 3.97
C VAL A 132 0.83 15.24 3.62
N VAL A 133 0.89 16.37 2.93
CA VAL A 133 2.15 17.02 2.50
C VAL A 133 2.54 18.16 3.45
N SER A 134 1.57 18.94 3.91
CA SER A 134 1.79 20.07 4.81
C SER A 134 0.71 20.13 5.89
N TRP A 135 1.07 20.66 7.06
CA TRP A 135 0.14 20.87 8.15
C TRP A 135 -0.55 22.24 8.10
N ASP A 136 -1.87 22.24 8.28
CA ASP A 136 -2.66 23.43 8.64
C ASP A 136 -3.74 23.05 9.67
N GLU A 137 -4.49 24.04 10.17
CA GLU A 137 -5.51 23.83 11.21
C GLU A 137 -6.71 22.98 10.74
N THR A 138 -6.86 22.76 9.43
CA THR A 138 -7.94 21.94 8.86
C THR A 138 -7.56 20.46 8.78
N VAL A 139 -6.27 20.12 8.82
CA VAL A 139 -5.77 18.74 8.65
C VAL A 139 -6.42 17.75 9.63
N PRO A 140 -6.54 18.02 10.96
CA PRO A 140 -7.20 17.10 11.87
C PRO A 140 -8.63 16.73 11.45
N TRP A 141 -9.43 17.73 11.07
CA TRP A 141 -10.79 17.49 10.59
C TRP A 141 -10.78 16.67 9.29
N GLN A 142 -9.86 16.96 8.37
CA GLN A 142 -9.75 16.18 7.13
C GLN A 142 -9.39 14.71 7.40
N LEU A 143 -8.50 14.43 8.34
CA LEU A 143 -8.15 13.06 8.74
C LEU A 143 -9.35 12.32 9.36
N GLU A 144 -10.20 13.01 10.13
CA GLU A 144 -11.48 12.45 10.60
C GLU A 144 -12.42 12.11 9.44
N GLN A 145 -12.51 12.98 8.43
CA GLN A 145 -13.31 12.70 7.24
C GLN A 145 -12.75 11.52 6.45
N LEU A 146 -11.43 11.41 6.31
CA LEU A 146 -10.79 10.23 5.70
C LEU A 146 -11.16 8.95 6.45
N ALA A 147 -11.08 8.95 7.77
CA ALA A 147 -11.46 7.79 8.58
C ALA A 147 -12.95 7.44 8.43
N ALA A 148 -13.84 8.44 8.32
CA ALA A 148 -15.26 8.25 8.04
C ALA A 148 -15.51 7.65 6.64
N GLU A 149 -14.68 7.99 5.65
CA GLU A 149 -14.67 7.40 4.31
C GLU A 149 -14.03 6.00 4.25
N GLY A 150 -13.56 5.47 5.39
CA GLY A 150 -12.89 4.16 5.51
C GLY A 150 -11.37 4.19 5.29
N VAL A 151 -10.78 5.37 5.14
CA VAL A 151 -9.34 5.57 4.91
C VAL A 151 -8.63 5.88 6.23
N ARG A 152 -8.03 4.85 6.85
CA ARG A 152 -7.31 4.97 8.14
C ARG A 152 -5.79 4.86 8.01
N SER A 153 -5.26 5.08 6.82
CA SER A 153 -3.82 5.06 6.58
C SER A 153 -3.41 6.29 5.80
N VAL A 154 -2.31 6.92 6.23
CA VAL A 154 -1.86 8.20 5.68
C VAL A 154 -0.39 8.11 5.30
N LYS A 155 -0.11 8.33 4.02
CA LYS A 155 1.23 8.35 3.43
C LYS A 155 1.88 9.72 3.54
N MET A 156 3.12 9.74 4.00
CA MET A 156 3.98 10.91 4.06
C MET A 156 5.35 10.60 3.43
N TYR A 157 6.08 11.64 3.07
CA TYR A 157 7.38 11.55 2.41
C TYR A 157 8.41 12.38 3.18
N THR A 158 9.57 11.79 3.43
CA THR A 158 10.73 12.50 4.02
C THR A 158 11.70 13.03 2.96
N THR A 159 11.38 12.84 1.68
CA THR A 159 12.14 13.31 0.52
C THR A 159 11.21 13.89 -0.55
N ASN A 160 11.80 14.42 -1.63
CA ASN A 160 11.14 15.21 -2.68
C ASN A 160 10.81 16.64 -2.23
N ARG A 161 11.81 17.33 -1.65
CA ARG A 161 11.68 18.74 -1.23
C ARG A 161 11.10 19.62 -2.33
N GLY A 162 10.16 20.48 -1.94
CA GLY A 162 9.44 21.36 -2.86
C GLY A 162 8.29 20.68 -3.62
N SER A 163 8.04 19.40 -3.38
CA SER A 163 6.88 18.66 -3.88
C SER A 163 6.15 17.97 -2.73
N THR A 164 6.38 16.68 -2.50
CA THR A 164 5.62 15.88 -1.52
C THR A 164 6.26 15.78 -0.14
N MET A 165 7.49 16.27 0.03
CA MET A 165 8.21 16.19 1.31
C MET A 165 7.44 16.94 2.40
N ALA A 166 7.13 16.23 3.47
CA ALA A 166 6.63 16.81 4.72
C ALA A 166 7.80 17.11 5.66
N ASP A 167 7.68 18.18 6.44
CA ASP A 167 8.64 18.44 7.51
C ASP A 167 8.36 17.57 8.75
N GLY A 168 9.33 17.51 9.67
CA GLY A 168 9.23 16.70 10.87
C GLY A 168 8.08 17.10 11.80
N ASP A 169 7.72 18.39 11.85
CA ASP A 169 6.58 18.87 12.65
C ASP A 169 5.24 18.35 12.09
N THR A 170 5.07 18.39 10.77
CA THR A 170 3.92 17.83 10.06
C THR A 170 3.83 16.33 10.30
N ILE A 171 4.93 15.59 10.15
CA ILE A 171 4.97 14.12 10.40
C ILE A 171 4.56 13.80 11.84
N LEU A 172 5.12 14.50 12.82
CA LEU A 172 4.84 14.26 14.23
C LEU A 172 3.38 14.55 14.60
N LYS A 173 2.81 15.62 14.04
CA LYS A 173 1.39 15.96 14.24
C LYS A 173 0.45 14.94 13.59
N VAL A 174 0.75 14.50 12.36
CA VAL A 174 -0.02 13.44 11.70
C VAL A 174 0.06 12.13 12.48
N MET A 175 1.24 11.72 12.95
CA MET A 175 1.39 10.51 13.77
C MET A 175 0.49 10.51 15.01
N ARG A 176 0.38 11.66 15.71
CA ARG A 176 -0.53 11.81 16.85
C ARG A 176 -2.00 11.65 16.46
N GLU A 177 -2.41 12.24 15.33
CA GLU A 177 -3.78 12.06 14.82
C GLU A 177 -4.05 10.62 14.41
N MET A 178 -3.07 9.93 13.81
CA MET A 178 -3.22 8.51 13.44
C MET A 178 -3.39 7.61 14.68
N VAL A 179 -2.70 7.89 15.79
CA VAL A 179 -2.97 7.20 17.07
C VAL A 179 -4.40 7.45 17.53
N ARG A 180 -4.85 8.71 17.53
CA ARG A 180 -6.21 9.08 17.94
C ARG A 180 -7.29 8.41 17.09
N LEU A 181 -7.01 8.21 15.81
CA LEU A 181 -7.95 7.67 14.82
C LEU A 181 -7.84 6.15 14.62
N ASP A 182 -7.02 5.45 15.42
CA ASP A 182 -6.75 4.03 15.28
C ASP A 182 -6.31 3.67 13.84
N GLY A 183 -5.29 4.40 13.36
CA GLY A 183 -4.79 4.31 12.00
C GLY A 183 -3.28 4.24 11.91
N LEU A 184 -2.79 4.13 10.67
CA LEU A 184 -1.41 3.76 10.36
C LEU A 184 -0.71 4.86 9.55
N THR A 185 0.48 5.26 9.99
CA THR A 185 1.30 6.23 9.25
C THR A 185 2.22 5.49 8.28
N TYR A 186 2.06 5.75 6.98
CA TYR A 186 2.90 5.20 5.92
C TYR A 186 4.01 6.19 5.59
N ILE A 187 5.25 5.71 5.48
CA ILE A 187 6.42 6.58 5.29
C ILE A 187 7.24 6.10 4.10
N HIS A 188 7.38 6.98 3.10
CA HIS A 188 8.49 6.91 2.14
C HIS A 188 9.71 7.51 2.85
N ALA A 189 10.63 6.66 3.27
CA ALA A 189 11.75 7.01 4.15
C ALA A 189 13.05 7.10 3.37
N GLU A 190 13.39 8.30 2.90
CA GLU A 190 14.73 8.63 2.44
C GLU A 190 15.13 10.02 2.91
N HIS A 191 16.41 10.24 3.22
CA HIS A 191 16.90 11.50 3.76
C HIS A 191 17.25 12.48 2.64
N ASP A 192 16.35 13.44 2.39
CA ASP A 192 16.40 14.38 1.26
C ASP A 192 17.75 15.10 1.09
N SER A 193 18.35 15.59 2.18
CA SER A 193 19.60 16.35 2.10
C SER A 193 20.79 15.49 1.65
N ILE A 194 20.80 14.20 1.98
CA ILE A 194 21.85 13.28 1.50
C ILE A 194 21.67 13.05 0.00
N ILE A 195 20.41 12.82 -0.43
CA ILE A 195 20.08 12.64 -1.84
C ILE A 195 20.44 13.89 -2.66
N ALA A 196 20.09 15.08 -2.17
CA ALA A 196 20.35 16.34 -2.85
C ALA A 196 21.86 16.58 -3.03
N ASP A 197 22.64 16.38 -1.97
CA ASP A 197 24.10 16.50 -2.01
C ASP A 197 24.73 15.48 -2.97
N CYS A 198 24.36 14.19 -2.86
CA CYS A 198 24.86 13.15 -3.75
C CYS A 198 24.45 13.39 -5.22
N THR A 199 23.24 13.88 -5.47
CA THR A 199 22.76 14.24 -6.81
C THR A 199 23.57 15.39 -7.39
N GLN A 200 23.85 16.44 -6.61
CA GLN A 200 24.64 17.58 -7.05
C GLN A 200 26.08 17.16 -7.37
N GLN A 201 26.73 16.36 -6.52
CA GLN A 201 28.08 15.86 -6.78
C GLN A 201 28.16 15.05 -8.08
N HIS A 202 27.18 14.19 -8.35
CA HIS A 202 27.13 13.45 -9.62
C HIS A 202 26.94 14.37 -10.83
N ALA A 203 26.10 15.41 -10.70
CA ALA A 203 25.92 16.39 -11.76
C ALA A 203 27.21 17.20 -12.03
N ASP A 204 27.91 17.63 -10.99
CA ASP A 204 29.18 18.35 -11.08
C ASP A 204 30.29 17.50 -11.71
N ASP A 205 30.26 16.19 -11.48
CA ASP A 205 31.14 15.19 -12.12
C ASP A 205 30.73 14.86 -13.58
N GLY A 206 29.68 15.49 -14.12
CA GLY A 206 29.16 15.23 -15.46
C GLY A 206 28.45 13.87 -15.60
N ARG A 207 28.12 13.21 -14.49
CA ARG A 207 27.42 11.92 -14.44
C ARG A 207 25.91 12.12 -14.47
N ILE A 208 25.41 12.64 -15.59
CA ILE A 208 23.99 12.93 -15.81
C ILE A 208 23.39 11.83 -16.70
N GLY A 209 22.50 11.01 -16.13
CA GLY A 209 21.86 9.89 -16.84
C GLY A 209 21.14 8.94 -15.90
N ILE A 210 20.23 8.12 -16.43
CA ILE A 210 19.44 7.15 -15.65
C ILE A 210 20.33 6.07 -15.02
N GLU A 211 21.44 5.73 -15.68
CA GLU A 211 22.47 4.81 -15.23
C GLU A 211 23.17 5.27 -13.93
N HIS A 212 23.06 6.55 -13.57
CA HIS A 212 23.64 7.11 -12.36
C HIS A 212 22.63 7.26 -11.22
N LEU A 213 21.33 7.13 -11.48
CA LEU A 213 20.26 7.42 -10.51
C LEU A 213 20.42 6.64 -9.20
N HIS A 214 20.72 5.34 -9.29
CA HIS A 214 20.90 4.49 -8.10
C HIS A 214 22.07 4.95 -7.21
N ARG A 215 23.04 5.69 -7.75
CA ARG A 215 24.20 6.20 -6.99
C ARG A 215 23.93 7.52 -6.29
N THR A 216 22.87 8.23 -6.67
CA THR A 216 22.51 9.49 -6.02
C THR A 216 21.65 9.29 -4.78
N ARG A 217 21.24 8.05 -4.51
CA ARG A 217 20.40 7.64 -3.37
C ARG A 217 21.08 6.48 -2.62
N PRO A 218 22.19 6.74 -1.91
CA PRO A 218 22.91 5.69 -1.18
C PRO A 218 22.01 5.09 -0.09
N GLU A 219 22.26 3.82 0.27
CA GLU A 219 21.48 3.09 1.30
C GLU A 219 21.35 3.86 2.63
N LEU A 220 22.41 4.61 2.99
CA LEU A 220 22.41 5.47 4.18
C LEU A 220 21.30 6.51 4.19
N ALA A 221 20.85 7.00 3.01
CA ALA A 221 19.73 7.94 2.94
C ALA A 221 18.43 7.29 3.44
N GLU A 222 18.18 6.03 3.09
CA GLU A 222 17.03 5.26 3.57
C GLU A 222 17.17 5.01 5.08
N GLU A 223 18.31 4.46 5.52
CA GLU A 223 18.53 4.09 6.93
C GLU A 223 18.40 5.26 7.91
N VAL A 224 18.95 6.44 7.57
CA VAL A 224 18.86 7.62 8.43
C VAL A 224 17.41 8.03 8.61
N SER A 225 16.66 8.08 7.49
CA SER A 225 15.25 8.45 7.52
C SER A 225 14.41 7.45 8.31
N VAL A 226 14.71 6.16 8.19
CA VAL A 226 14.05 5.11 8.98
C VAL A 226 14.33 5.28 10.48
N LYS A 227 15.59 5.53 10.87
CA LYS A 227 15.98 5.77 12.28
C LYS A 227 15.23 6.97 12.87
N GLU A 228 15.21 8.10 12.17
CA GLU A 228 14.53 9.32 12.63
C GLU A 228 13.03 9.12 12.75
N THR A 229 12.42 8.47 11.76
CA THR A 229 10.99 8.17 11.76
C THR A 229 10.60 7.19 12.85
N LEU A 230 11.40 6.15 13.10
CA LEU A 230 11.20 5.22 14.21
C LEU A 230 11.25 5.94 15.55
N ALA A 231 12.17 6.88 15.75
CA ALA A 231 12.24 7.69 16.97
C ALA A 231 10.99 8.57 17.15
N MET A 232 10.47 9.18 16.08
CA MET A 232 9.22 9.94 16.13
C MET A 232 8.01 9.04 16.45
N ALA A 233 7.95 7.85 15.85
CA ALA A 233 6.89 6.87 16.12
C ALA A 233 6.97 6.34 17.57
N GLU A 234 8.17 6.09 18.10
CA GLU A 234 8.37 5.69 19.50
C GLU A 234 7.92 6.81 20.47
N TYR A 235 8.26 8.06 20.17
CA TYR A 235 7.86 9.21 20.98
C TYR A 235 6.34 9.45 20.98
N THR A 236 5.68 9.22 19.84
CA THR A 236 4.23 9.44 19.69
C THR A 236 3.38 8.23 20.06
N GLY A 237 3.97 7.03 20.11
CA GLY A 237 3.25 5.77 20.22
C GLY A 237 2.53 5.37 18.92
N ALA A 238 2.86 5.99 17.78
CA ALA A 238 2.18 5.76 16.52
C ALA A 238 2.63 4.45 15.83
N PRO A 239 1.70 3.65 15.31
CA PRO A 239 2.02 2.60 14.35
C PRO A 239 2.63 3.22 13.09
N VAL A 240 3.74 2.65 12.61
CA VAL A 240 4.44 3.12 11.41
C VAL A 240 4.68 2.00 10.41
N TYR A 241 4.44 2.30 9.13
CA TYR A 241 4.62 1.38 8.01
C TYR A 241 5.60 1.99 7.00
N PHE A 242 6.78 1.38 6.89
CA PHE A 242 7.78 1.79 5.92
C PHE A 242 7.50 1.11 4.59
N VAL A 243 7.16 1.91 3.58
CA VAL A 243 6.88 1.41 2.24
C VAL A 243 8.15 1.10 1.47
N HIS A 244 8.03 0.22 0.47
CA HIS A 244 9.02 -0.03 -0.59
C HIS A 244 10.48 -0.03 -0.11
N GLN A 245 10.74 -0.70 1.00
CA GLN A 245 12.07 -0.82 1.59
C GLN A 245 12.99 -1.57 0.64
N SER A 246 14.13 -0.94 0.35
CA SER A 246 15.03 -1.39 -0.71
C SER A 246 16.35 -1.96 -0.20
N THR A 247 16.64 -1.78 1.09
CA THR A 247 17.91 -2.17 1.69
C THR A 247 17.74 -3.08 2.92
N PRO A 248 18.67 -4.03 3.14
CA PRO A 248 18.63 -4.89 4.32
C PRO A 248 18.79 -4.09 5.62
N GLY A 249 19.65 -3.05 5.62
CA GLY A 249 19.87 -2.21 6.80
C GLY A 249 18.59 -1.52 7.29
N ALA A 250 17.75 -1.05 6.38
CA ALA A 250 16.46 -0.46 6.71
C ALA A 250 15.49 -1.49 7.33
N VAL A 251 15.42 -2.71 6.76
CA VAL A 251 14.61 -3.81 7.30
C VAL A 251 15.10 -4.26 8.69
N ASP A 252 16.42 -4.30 8.91
CA ASP A 252 17.03 -4.64 10.21
C ASP A 252 16.65 -3.62 11.29
N LEU A 253 16.62 -2.33 10.95
CA LEU A 253 16.20 -1.27 11.88
C LEU A 253 14.74 -1.43 12.31
N VAL A 254 13.84 -1.69 11.35
CA VAL A 254 12.43 -1.96 11.63
C VAL A 254 12.27 -3.23 12.46
N THR A 255 13.00 -4.29 12.14
CA THR A 255 13.00 -5.55 12.89
C THR A 255 13.47 -5.34 14.33
N ALA A 256 14.54 -4.57 14.53
CA ALA A 256 15.04 -4.24 15.85
C ALA A 256 14.01 -3.42 16.65
N ALA A 257 13.36 -2.44 16.03
CA ALA A 257 12.28 -1.67 16.66
C ALA A 257 11.12 -2.56 17.12
N ARG A 258 10.64 -3.45 16.23
CA ARG A 258 9.60 -4.43 16.55
C ARG A 258 9.98 -5.34 17.71
N SER A 259 11.24 -5.79 17.77
CA SER A 259 11.74 -6.63 18.87
C SER A 259 11.69 -5.94 20.24
N ARG A 260 11.70 -4.61 20.28
CA ARG A 260 11.55 -3.79 21.49
C ARG A 260 10.08 -3.46 21.82
N GLY A 261 9.14 -3.98 21.05
CA GLY A 261 7.70 -3.77 21.25
C GLY A 261 7.11 -2.58 20.50
N GLN A 262 7.88 -1.90 19.65
CA GLN A 262 7.34 -0.84 18.80
C GLN A 262 6.49 -1.44 17.68
N GLU A 263 5.33 -0.82 17.41
CA GLU A 263 4.47 -1.19 16.30
C GLU A 263 5.00 -0.60 14.99
N ALA A 264 5.92 -1.33 14.36
CA ALA A 264 6.55 -0.95 13.10
C ALA A 264 6.41 -2.06 12.06
N TYR A 265 6.23 -1.67 10.80
CA TYR A 265 6.02 -2.60 9.68
C TYR A 265 6.90 -2.20 8.50
N SER A 266 7.24 -3.19 7.68
CA SER A 266 8.07 -3.02 6.50
C SER A 266 7.39 -3.69 5.32
N GLU A 267 7.42 -3.02 4.18
CA GLU A 267 7.01 -3.52 2.88
C GLU A 267 8.18 -3.45 1.93
N THR A 268 8.30 -4.43 1.05
CA THR A 268 9.15 -4.32 -0.15
C THR A 268 8.29 -4.56 -1.39
N CYS A 269 8.84 -4.27 -2.56
CA CYS A 269 8.14 -4.41 -3.83
C CYS A 269 8.84 -5.44 -4.73
N PRO A 270 8.12 -6.09 -5.67
CA PRO A 270 8.69 -7.15 -6.52
C PRO A 270 9.91 -6.79 -7.38
N HIS A 271 10.26 -5.51 -7.49
CA HIS A 271 11.37 -5.01 -8.32
C HIS A 271 12.67 -4.75 -7.54
N TYR A 272 12.65 -4.84 -6.21
CA TYR A 272 13.86 -4.84 -5.37
C TYR A 272 14.38 -6.26 -5.18
#